data_AF-A0A4P9TF23-F1
#
_entry.id   AF-A0A4P9TF23-F1
#
_cell.length_a   1.000
_cell.length_b   1.000
_cell.length_c   1.000
_cell.angle_alpha   90.00
_cell.angle_beta   90.00
_cell.angle_gamma   90.00
#
_symmetry.space_group_name_H-M   'P 1'
#
loop_
_entity.id
_entity.type
_entity.pdbx_description
1 polymer ?
#
loop_
_entity_poly.entity_id
_entity_poly.type
_entity_poly.pdbx_seq_one_letter_code
_entity_poly.pdbx_strand_id
1 'polypeptide(L)'
;MNAFTKLAVVFLFIGAVLLAGPVFGFSSLAANRGADVAVGGSDALIGVDATHLTLDGPGDEATVSIENNAGRRLALEAEDTTGPDLQVNGQLSGTLAAGESLQATVSCDGGGTSGTDSGIITVAEAISDDGSITVREATLPVTVDYECTGGKPGTPPGQPSDDDTVIEAGGKSNDEIDSEGTVWIGDNGKANDEVKADGDVSIGTGGKTNDEVEAGGDIVTGDDYTANGELSARGDISTGTNAKINDEVEAGGDVSIGDGGKTNGEVTAGGSISTGDGYTANGELTASEDITVGSGSKIQDEISAGGDIHIGSGSKIDGELDAGGDVYVGDSVTFNDDVTAEGTVYVGCDVRFNGDFAAGSVVDEC
;
A
#
# COMPACT_ATOMS: atom_id res chain seq x y z
N MET A 1 -1.53 72.85 -58.83
CA MET A 1 -1.07 72.33 -57.51
C MET A 1 0.04 71.34 -57.75
N ASN A 2 1.24 71.64 -57.27
CA ASN A 2 2.43 70.81 -57.46
C ASN A 2 2.29 69.52 -56.64
N ALA A 3 2.99 68.45 -57.03
CA ALA A 3 2.89 67.12 -56.41
C ALA A 3 3.08 67.16 -54.87
N PHE A 4 3.92 68.06 -54.38
CA PHE A 4 4.12 68.30 -52.95
C PHE A 4 2.86 68.79 -52.21
N THR A 5 2.05 69.65 -52.84
CA THR A 5 0.82 70.17 -52.22
C THR A 5 -0.25 69.09 -52.11
N LYS A 6 -0.29 68.14 -53.06
CA LYS A 6 -1.20 66.99 -52.98
C LYS A 6 -0.78 66.01 -51.87
N LEU A 7 0.53 65.77 -51.71
CA LEU A 7 1.05 64.92 -50.64
C LEU A 7 0.77 65.51 -49.25
N ALA A 8 0.97 66.82 -49.07
CA ALA A 8 0.71 67.50 -47.81
C ALA A 8 -0.76 67.42 -47.37
N VAL A 9 -1.70 67.58 -48.32
CA VAL A 9 -3.14 67.47 -48.02
C VAL A 9 -3.52 66.03 -47.65
N VAL A 10 -2.94 65.03 -48.31
CA VAL A 10 -3.18 63.61 -47.97
C VAL A 10 -2.71 63.30 -46.55
N PHE A 11 -1.53 63.75 -46.14
CA PHE A 11 -1.05 63.54 -44.76
C PHE A 11 -1.91 64.25 -43.71
N LEU A 12 -2.46 65.42 -44.03
CA LEU A 12 -3.31 66.17 -43.10
C LEU A 12 -4.68 65.49 -42.89
N PHE A 13 -5.25 64.90 -43.95
CA PHE A 13 -6.47 64.11 -43.83
C PHE A 13 -6.25 62.76 -43.15
N ILE A 14 -5.11 62.07 -43.40
CA ILE A 14 -4.79 60.81 -42.72
C ILE A 14 -4.55 61.03 -41.21
N GLY A 15 -3.89 62.13 -40.83
CA GLY A 15 -3.69 62.48 -39.42
C GLY A 15 -4.99 62.79 -38.67
N ALA A 16 -5.95 63.46 -39.32
CA ALA A 16 -7.26 63.76 -38.72
C ALA A 16 -8.15 62.51 -38.56
N VAL A 17 -8.02 61.51 -39.43
CA VAL A 17 -8.79 60.25 -39.33
C VAL A 17 -8.23 59.33 -38.25
N LEU A 18 -6.91 59.33 -38.02
CA LEU A 18 -6.29 58.52 -36.95
C LEU A 18 -6.60 59.03 -35.53
N LEU A 19 -6.91 60.31 -35.36
CA LEU A 19 -7.30 60.89 -34.05
C LEU A 19 -8.78 60.73 -33.70
N ALA A 20 -9.61 60.26 -34.64
CA ALA A 20 -11.05 60.05 -34.44
C ALA A 20 -11.42 58.57 -34.16
N GLY A 21 -10.42 57.72 -33.89
CA GLY A 21 -10.65 56.35 -33.40
C GLY A 21 -11.09 56.35 -31.93
N PRO A 22 -11.88 55.37 -31.48
CA PRO A 22 -12.28 55.27 -30.09
C PRO A 22 -11.02 55.19 -29.21
N VAL A 23 -10.87 56.16 -28.30
CA VAL A 23 -9.87 56.10 -27.24
C VAL A 23 -10.30 54.95 -26.33
N PHE A 24 -9.63 53.81 -26.45
CA PHE A 24 -9.77 52.71 -25.50
C PHE A 24 -9.31 53.22 -24.14
N GLY A 25 -10.26 53.71 -23.35
CA GLY A 25 -10.06 53.91 -21.92
C GLY A 25 -9.75 52.55 -21.34
N PHE A 26 -8.57 52.41 -20.74
CA PHE A 26 -8.30 51.29 -19.87
C PHE A 26 -9.28 51.41 -18.69
N SER A 27 -10.43 50.73 -18.79
CA SER A 27 -11.10 50.23 -17.60
C SER A 27 -10.03 49.51 -16.82
N SER A 28 -9.82 49.93 -15.56
CA SER A 28 -8.86 49.30 -14.66
C SER A 28 -8.93 47.79 -14.84
N LEU A 29 -7.86 47.18 -15.34
CA LEU A 29 -7.60 45.80 -14.97
C LEU A 29 -7.40 45.88 -13.45
N ALA A 30 -8.47 45.59 -12.71
CA ALA A 30 -8.30 44.93 -11.43
C ALA A 30 -7.55 43.66 -11.80
N ALA A 31 -6.22 43.71 -11.70
CA ALA A 31 -5.44 42.50 -11.55
C ALA A 31 -6.10 41.81 -10.36
N ASN A 32 -6.85 40.75 -10.64
CA ASN A 32 -7.08 39.72 -9.65
C ASN A 32 -5.67 39.23 -9.33
N ARG A 33 -5.02 39.86 -8.35
CA ARG A 33 -3.86 39.31 -7.70
C ARG A 33 -4.43 38.15 -6.89
N GLY A 34 -4.77 37.06 -7.57
CA GLY A 34 -4.65 35.77 -6.94
C GLY A 34 -3.20 35.70 -6.54
N ALA A 35 -2.92 36.01 -5.29
CA ALA A 35 -1.68 35.54 -4.71
C ALA A 35 -1.75 34.03 -4.91
N ASP A 36 -0.81 33.47 -5.66
CA ASP A 36 -0.60 32.03 -5.66
C ASP A 36 -0.48 31.64 -4.18
N VAL A 37 -1.54 31.03 -3.66
CA VAL A 37 -1.55 30.60 -2.28
C VAL A 37 -0.68 29.35 -2.28
N ALA A 38 0.53 29.51 -1.74
CA ALA A 38 1.36 28.37 -1.43
C ALA A 38 0.66 27.58 -0.32
N VAL A 39 0.20 26.40 -0.69
CA VAL A 39 -0.12 25.30 0.22
C VAL A 39 1.08 24.36 0.15
N GLY A 40 1.62 23.96 1.31
CA GLY A 40 2.96 23.37 1.37
C GLY A 40 3.43 23.07 2.79
N GLY A 41 4.74 22.86 2.96
CA GLY A 41 5.38 22.65 4.27
C GLY A 41 5.19 23.82 5.24
N SER A 42 5.89 23.81 6.38
CA SER A 42 5.66 24.72 7.53
C SER A 42 5.61 26.23 7.22
N ASP A 43 6.13 26.69 6.08
CA ASP A 43 6.16 28.10 5.68
C ASP A 43 4.97 28.55 4.80
N ALA A 44 4.08 27.63 4.43
CA ALA A 44 2.88 27.90 3.62
C ALA A 44 1.82 28.66 4.42
N LEU A 45 0.88 29.35 3.75
CA LEU A 45 -0.22 30.09 4.41
C LEU A 45 -1.12 29.15 5.23
N ILE A 46 -1.28 27.92 4.72
CA ILE A 46 -1.80 26.77 5.43
C ILE A 46 -0.64 25.76 5.44
N GLY A 47 -0.04 25.56 6.60
CA GLY A 47 1.11 24.67 6.78
C GLY A 47 0.67 23.30 7.27
N VAL A 48 1.49 22.30 6.99
CA VAL A 48 1.43 20.99 7.65
C VAL A 48 2.73 20.72 8.40
N ASP A 49 2.62 20.17 9.62
CA ASP A 49 3.79 19.86 10.47
C ASP A 49 4.53 18.59 10.02
N ALA A 50 3.84 17.70 9.27
CA ALA A 50 4.42 16.51 8.69
C ALA A 50 3.99 16.36 7.22
N THR A 51 4.98 16.20 6.34
CA THR A 51 4.77 15.95 4.89
C THR A 51 4.96 14.49 4.52
N HIS A 52 5.47 13.68 5.44
CA HIS A 52 5.67 12.26 5.26
C HIS A 52 5.38 11.53 6.56
N LEU A 53 4.49 10.55 6.50
CA LEU A 53 4.03 9.73 7.61
C LEU A 53 4.31 8.27 7.28
N THR A 54 4.59 7.46 8.29
CA THR A 54 4.72 6.02 8.17
C THR A 54 3.73 5.35 9.11
N LEU A 55 2.99 4.37 8.60
CA LEU A 55 2.16 3.45 9.36
C LEU A 55 2.77 2.06 9.13
N ASP A 56 3.57 1.59 10.09
CA ASP A 56 4.31 0.33 9.97
C ASP A 56 3.45 -0.87 10.42
N GLY A 57 2.14 -0.64 10.56
CA GLY A 57 1.17 -1.63 10.92
C GLY A 57 -0.25 -1.07 11.01
N PRO A 58 -1.26 -1.95 11.04
CA PRO A 58 -2.68 -1.59 10.98
C PRO A 58 -3.26 -1.01 12.27
N GLY A 59 -2.50 -1.10 13.37
CA GLY A 59 -2.80 -0.41 14.62
C GLY A 59 -2.06 0.92 14.77
N ASP A 60 -1.26 1.30 13.78
CA ASP A 60 -0.48 2.54 13.85
C ASP A 60 -1.37 3.74 13.52
N GLU A 61 -1.04 4.84 14.20
CA GLU A 61 -1.71 6.13 14.04
C GLU A 61 -0.64 7.19 13.83
N ALA A 62 -0.78 7.98 12.77
CA ALA A 62 0.09 9.11 12.49
C ALA A 62 -0.70 10.41 12.58
N THR A 63 -0.23 11.39 13.35
CA THR A 63 -0.92 12.67 13.50
C THR A 63 -0.41 13.67 12.47
N VAL A 64 -1.34 14.35 11.80
CA VAL A 64 -1.08 15.50 10.95
C VAL A 64 -1.70 16.75 11.59
N SER A 65 -0.89 17.81 11.68
CA SER A 65 -1.29 19.11 12.20
C SER A 65 -1.36 20.12 11.06
N ILE A 66 -2.52 20.74 10.86
CA ILE A 66 -2.76 21.75 9.83
C ILE A 66 -2.75 23.12 10.52
N GLU A 67 -1.71 23.93 10.27
CA GLU A 67 -1.48 25.21 10.93
C GLU A 67 -1.90 26.41 10.06
N ASN A 68 -2.53 27.39 10.69
CA ASN A 68 -2.82 28.68 10.07
C ASN A 68 -1.66 29.68 10.23
N ASN A 69 -0.84 29.78 9.19
CA ASN A 69 0.28 30.73 9.11
C ASN A 69 -0.06 32.04 8.41
N ALA A 70 -1.32 32.27 8.05
CA ALA A 70 -1.75 33.47 7.32
C ALA A 70 -1.69 34.78 8.14
N GLY A 71 -1.26 34.71 9.40
CA GLY A 71 -1.11 35.85 10.31
C GLY A 71 -2.44 36.48 10.73
N ARG A 72 -3.57 35.82 10.43
CA ARG A 72 -4.93 36.25 10.75
C ARG A 72 -5.84 35.04 10.93
N ARG A 73 -7.10 35.24 11.31
CA ARG A 73 -8.05 34.15 11.49
C ARG A 73 -8.52 33.60 10.14
N LEU A 74 -8.56 32.27 10.01
CA LEU A 74 -9.09 31.55 8.85
C LEU A 74 -10.26 30.65 9.28
N ALA A 75 -11.33 30.63 8.48
CA ALA A 75 -12.28 29.53 8.47
C ALA A 75 -11.76 28.51 7.43
N LEU A 76 -11.39 27.32 7.90
CA LEU A 76 -10.80 26.24 7.11
C LEU A 76 -11.81 25.10 6.98
N GLU A 77 -11.99 24.60 5.76
CA GLU A 77 -12.71 23.39 5.42
C GLU A 77 -11.77 22.49 4.61
N ALA A 78 -11.42 21.33 5.19
CA ALA A 78 -10.63 20.31 4.53
C ALA A 78 -11.39 18.97 4.52
N GLU A 79 -11.06 18.15 3.54
CA GLU A 79 -11.70 16.88 3.26
C GLU A 79 -10.64 15.77 3.26
N ASP A 80 -11.06 14.60 3.73
CA ASP A 80 -10.31 13.36 3.60
C ASP A 80 -10.36 12.90 2.13
N THR A 81 -9.19 12.69 1.54
CA THR A 81 -9.03 12.23 0.16
C THR A 81 -8.14 11.00 0.08
N THR A 82 -8.01 10.24 1.17
CA THR A 82 -7.32 8.96 1.17
C THR A 82 -7.93 7.95 0.20
N GLY A 83 -7.10 7.01 -0.25
CA GLY A 83 -7.53 5.75 -0.85
C GLY A 83 -8.30 4.85 0.14
N PRO A 84 -8.82 3.70 -0.34
CA PRO A 84 -9.70 2.83 0.44
C PRO A 84 -9.05 2.17 1.67
N ASP A 85 -7.71 2.10 1.73
CA ASP A 85 -6.98 1.45 2.83
C ASP A 85 -6.73 2.36 4.05
N LEU A 86 -6.95 3.67 3.90
CA LEU A 86 -6.64 4.68 4.91
C LEU A 86 -7.87 5.51 5.26
N GLN A 87 -7.93 5.96 6.50
CA GLN A 87 -8.95 6.87 7.00
C GLN A 87 -8.32 8.02 7.80
N VAL A 88 -8.92 9.20 7.71
CA VAL A 88 -8.55 10.37 8.50
C VAL A 88 -9.59 10.66 9.57
N ASN A 89 -9.23 10.41 10.83
CA ASN A 89 -10.06 10.63 12.00
C ASN A 89 -9.67 11.95 12.70
N GLY A 90 -10.63 12.85 12.89
CA GLY A 90 -10.39 14.10 13.64
C GLY A 90 -11.15 15.30 13.09
N GLN A 91 -10.70 16.50 13.46
CA GLN A 91 -11.35 17.73 13.04
C GLN A 91 -10.60 18.34 11.86
N LEU A 92 -11.11 18.15 10.64
CA LEU A 92 -10.56 18.74 9.41
C LEU A 92 -11.13 20.14 9.08
N SER A 93 -12.17 20.56 9.79
CA SER A 93 -12.83 21.86 9.55
C SER A 93 -12.96 22.67 10.83
N GLY A 94 -12.72 23.97 10.76
CA GLY A 94 -12.76 24.83 11.95
C GLY A 94 -12.38 26.27 11.68
N THR A 95 -12.52 27.11 12.71
CA THR A 95 -12.03 28.48 12.69
C THR A 95 -10.74 28.57 13.50
N LEU A 96 -9.63 28.87 12.85
CA LEU A 96 -8.29 28.94 13.42
C LEU A 96 -7.85 30.40 13.55
N ALA A 97 -7.40 30.82 14.74
CA ALA A 97 -6.63 32.05 14.89
C ALA A 97 -5.24 31.90 14.23
N ALA A 98 -4.49 33.00 14.15
CA ALA A 98 -3.13 32.98 13.62
C ALA A 98 -2.22 32.12 14.51
N GLY A 99 -1.53 31.14 13.93
CA GLY A 99 -0.67 30.18 14.62
C GLY A 99 -1.43 29.10 15.41
N GLU A 100 -2.74 28.96 15.20
CA GLU A 100 -3.49 27.81 15.70
C GLU A 100 -3.52 26.70 14.65
N SER A 101 -3.63 25.45 15.14
CA SER A 101 -3.66 24.26 14.29
C SER A 101 -4.86 23.38 14.58
N LEU A 102 -5.36 22.72 13.54
CA LEU A 102 -6.23 21.54 13.66
C LEU A 102 -5.37 20.28 13.67
N GLN A 103 -5.81 19.26 14.40
CA GLN A 103 -5.15 17.96 14.41
C GLN A 103 -6.12 16.91 13.87
N ALA A 104 -5.60 16.08 12.98
CA ALA A 104 -6.24 14.86 12.52
C ALA A 104 -5.25 13.71 12.64
N THR A 105 -5.78 12.51 12.82
CA THR A 105 -5.04 11.26 12.89
C THR A 105 -5.33 10.47 11.63
N VAL A 106 -4.28 10.04 10.95
CA VAL A 106 -4.33 9.10 9.82
C VAL A 106 -4.09 7.70 10.37
N SER A 107 -4.94 6.76 10.00
CA SER A 107 -4.84 5.35 10.39
C SER A 107 -5.32 4.45 9.27
N CYS A 108 -5.01 3.17 9.33
CA CYS A 108 -5.58 2.17 8.43
C CYS A 108 -7.11 2.05 8.61
N ASP A 109 -7.83 1.82 7.51
CA ASP A 109 -9.28 1.58 7.51
C ASP A 109 -9.61 0.08 7.49
N GLY A 110 -9.09 -0.63 8.51
CA GLY A 110 -9.50 -2.00 8.84
C GLY A 110 -9.08 -3.10 7.84
N GLY A 111 -7.80 -3.48 7.86
CA GLY A 111 -7.30 -4.60 7.04
C GLY A 111 -7.25 -4.21 5.56
N GLY A 112 -6.04 -4.00 5.04
CA GLY A 112 -5.84 -3.60 3.66
C GLY A 112 -4.43 -3.91 3.19
N THR A 113 -4.10 -3.45 1.99
CA THR A 113 -2.78 -3.68 1.38
C THR A 113 -1.71 -2.78 2.00
N SER A 114 -0.45 -3.02 1.65
CA SER A 114 0.64 -2.09 1.90
C SER A 114 0.85 -1.18 0.68
N GLY A 115 1.13 0.10 0.89
CA GLY A 115 1.34 1.04 -0.21
C GLY A 115 1.78 2.43 0.22
N THR A 116 1.77 3.35 -0.74
CA THR A 116 2.04 4.77 -0.50
C THR A 116 0.90 5.59 -1.09
N ASP A 117 0.21 6.37 -0.25
CA ASP A 117 -0.76 7.36 -0.71
C ASP A 117 -0.23 8.78 -0.58
N SER A 118 -0.61 9.67 -1.48
CA SER A 118 -0.10 11.04 -1.55
C SER A 118 -1.22 12.04 -1.76
N GLY A 119 -1.18 13.13 -1.00
CA GLY A 119 -2.22 14.14 -1.07
C GLY A 119 -3.49 13.72 -0.36
N ILE A 120 -3.35 13.01 0.76
CA ILE A 120 -4.44 12.41 1.53
C ILE A 120 -5.41 13.42 2.18
N ILE A 121 -5.08 14.72 2.18
CA ILE A 121 -5.95 15.78 2.68
C ILE A 121 -6.02 16.90 1.66
N THR A 122 -7.23 17.30 1.30
CA THR A 122 -7.48 18.42 0.39
C THR A 122 -8.22 19.54 1.09
N VAL A 123 -7.67 20.76 1.04
CA VAL A 123 -8.35 21.97 1.49
C VAL A 123 -9.38 22.37 0.44
N ALA A 124 -10.65 22.09 0.72
CA ALA A 124 -11.77 22.51 -0.12
C ALA A 124 -11.86 24.04 -0.16
N GLU A 125 -11.81 24.68 1.01
CA GLU A 125 -11.88 26.13 1.13
C GLU A 125 -11.19 26.64 2.41
N ALA A 126 -10.45 27.75 2.31
CA ALA A 126 -10.02 28.52 3.48
C ALA A 126 -10.17 30.02 3.25
N ILE A 127 -10.92 30.70 4.10
CA ILE A 127 -11.24 32.13 3.94
C ILE A 127 -10.86 32.92 5.20
N SER A 128 -10.16 34.03 5.03
CA SER A 128 -9.89 34.95 6.15
C SER A 128 -11.14 35.74 6.55
N ASP A 129 -11.22 36.11 7.82
CA ASP A 129 -12.35 36.90 8.35
C ASP A 129 -12.59 38.25 7.63
N ASP A 130 -11.54 38.83 7.04
CA ASP A 130 -11.60 40.04 6.21
C ASP A 130 -11.75 39.78 4.69
N GLY A 131 -11.83 38.51 4.27
CA GLY A 131 -11.97 38.08 2.88
C GLY A 131 -10.76 38.38 1.98
N SER A 132 -9.63 38.79 2.55
CA SER A 132 -8.42 39.13 1.79
C SER A 132 -7.60 37.92 1.35
N ILE A 133 -7.80 36.76 1.99
CA ILE A 133 -7.16 35.49 1.67
C ILE A 133 -8.25 34.47 1.37
N THR A 134 -8.10 33.76 0.25
CA THR A 134 -8.98 32.65 -0.13
C THR A 134 -8.13 31.57 -0.76
N VAL A 135 -8.19 30.37 -0.19
CA VAL A 135 -7.57 29.13 -0.68
C VAL A 135 -8.70 28.21 -1.11
N ARG A 136 -8.56 27.54 -2.26
CA ARG A 136 -9.55 26.58 -2.77
C ARG A 136 -8.85 25.43 -3.46
N GLU A 137 -9.43 24.24 -3.34
CA GLU A 137 -9.02 23.03 -4.07
C GLU A 137 -7.51 22.77 -3.97
N ALA A 138 -6.95 22.91 -2.76
CA ALA A 138 -5.52 22.81 -2.55
C ALA A 138 -5.18 21.55 -1.75
N THR A 139 -4.51 20.60 -2.42
CA THR A 139 -4.05 19.35 -1.81
C THR A 139 -2.80 19.60 -0.96
N LEU A 140 -2.83 19.14 0.28
CA LEU A 140 -1.68 19.20 1.18
C LEU A 140 -0.64 18.16 0.75
N PRO A 141 0.67 18.45 0.76
CA PRO A 141 1.70 17.50 0.34
C PRO A 141 2.03 16.52 1.48
N VAL A 142 1.02 15.78 1.93
CA VAL A 142 1.16 14.72 2.93
C VAL A 142 1.19 13.40 2.18
N THR A 143 2.33 12.70 2.29
CA THR A 143 2.51 11.34 1.77
C THR A 143 2.52 10.38 2.95
N VAL A 144 1.85 9.24 2.81
CA VAL A 144 1.77 8.20 3.83
C VAL A 144 2.23 6.90 3.22
N ASP A 145 3.31 6.34 3.75
CA ASP A 145 3.68 4.95 3.53
C ASP A 145 2.95 4.12 4.59
N TYR A 146 2.22 3.08 4.18
CA TYR A 146 1.37 2.31 5.06
C TYR A 146 1.46 0.80 4.84
N GLU A 147 1.41 0.06 5.93
CA GLU A 147 1.22 -1.38 5.99
C GLU A 147 -0.08 -1.67 6.76
N CYS A 148 -1.21 -1.70 6.05
CA CYS A 148 -2.52 -1.90 6.66
C CYS A 148 -2.91 -3.38 6.81
N THR A 149 -1.98 -4.28 6.56
CA THR A 149 -2.15 -5.72 6.76
C THR A 149 -2.12 -6.05 8.25
N GLY A 150 -3.24 -6.56 8.80
CA GLY A 150 -3.23 -7.30 10.09
C GLY A 150 -3.70 -6.58 11.35
N GLY A 151 -4.90 -5.99 11.39
CA GLY A 151 -5.54 -5.73 12.70
C GLY A 151 -5.36 -6.99 13.56
N LYS A 152 -5.02 -6.87 14.86
CA LYS A 152 -4.43 -7.99 15.63
C LYS A 152 -5.15 -9.29 15.26
N PRO A 153 -4.46 -10.25 14.60
CA PRO A 153 -5.14 -11.40 14.04
C PRO A 153 -6.05 -12.07 15.07
N GLY A 154 -7.22 -12.52 14.63
CA GLY A 154 -8.25 -13.09 15.50
C GLY A 154 -9.07 -12.09 16.31
N THR A 155 -8.90 -10.77 16.10
CA THR A 155 -9.69 -9.74 16.79
C THR A 155 -10.46 -8.88 15.78
N PRO A 156 -11.80 -8.78 15.90
CA PRO A 156 -12.57 -7.84 15.10
C PRO A 156 -12.11 -6.39 15.38
N PRO A 157 -11.93 -5.54 14.35
CA PRO A 157 -11.53 -4.14 14.52
C PRO A 157 -12.63 -3.26 15.15
N GLY A 158 -13.85 -3.78 15.24
CA GLY A 158 -15.01 -3.09 15.81
C GLY A 158 -16.06 -4.08 16.31
N GLN A 159 -17.32 -3.63 16.39
CA GLN A 159 -18.41 -4.55 16.69
C GLN A 159 -18.69 -5.41 15.44
N PRO A 160 -18.65 -6.74 15.55
CA PRO A 160 -19.05 -7.64 14.46
C PRO A 160 -20.47 -7.36 13.97
N SER A 161 -20.70 -7.62 12.69
CA SER A 161 -22.02 -7.68 12.07
C SER A 161 -22.79 -8.92 12.53
N ASP A 162 -24.09 -8.98 12.20
CA ASP A 162 -24.92 -10.14 12.53
C ASP A 162 -24.56 -11.40 11.70
N ASP A 163 -23.87 -11.22 10.57
CA ASP A 163 -23.49 -12.29 9.63
C ASP A 163 -22.10 -12.88 9.94
N ASP A 164 -21.40 -12.27 10.90
CA ASP A 164 -20.05 -12.66 11.29
C ASP A 164 -20.03 -13.72 12.39
N THR A 165 -18.96 -14.51 12.42
CA THR A 165 -18.71 -15.48 13.48
C THR A 165 -17.48 -15.11 14.29
N VAL A 166 -17.64 -15.01 15.62
CA VAL A 166 -16.52 -14.76 16.54
C VAL A 166 -16.34 -15.94 17.50
N ILE A 167 -15.17 -16.55 17.44
CA ILE A 167 -14.64 -17.43 18.47
C ILE A 167 -13.66 -16.61 19.32
N GLU A 168 -14.05 -16.35 20.55
CA GLU A 168 -13.22 -15.61 21.50
C GLU A 168 -11.85 -16.27 21.74
N ALA A 169 -10.89 -15.50 22.28
CA ALA A 169 -9.57 -16.03 22.62
C ALA A 169 -9.62 -17.29 23.50
N GLY A 170 -8.89 -18.34 23.09
CA GLY A 170 -8.88 -19.66 23.69
C GLY A 170 -10.15 -20.49 23.46
N GLY A 171 -11.13 -19.93 22.75
CA GLY A 171 -12.37 -20.56 22.34
C GLY A 171 -12.12 -21.74 21.40
N LYS A 172 -13.10 -22.63 21.31
CA LYS A 172 -12.99 -23.83 20.47
C LYS A 172 -14.32 -24.11 19.81
N SER A 173 -14.31 -24.26 18.48
CA SER A 173 -15.38 -24.96 17.76
C SER A 173 -14.99 -26.42 17.56
N ASN A 174 -15.95 -27.32 17.73
CA ASN A 174 -15.81 -28.74 17.38
C ASN A 174 -16.67 -29.14 16.18
N ASP A 175 -17.50 -28.22 15.71
CA ASP A 175 -18.37 -28.39 14.56
C ASP A 175 -17.89 -27.42 13.47
N GLU A 176 -18.30 -27.69 12.23
CA GLU A 176 -18.12 -26.80 11.08
C GLU A 176 -18.54 -25.36 11.39
N ILE A 177 -17.72 -24.41 10.95
CA ILE A 177 -18.03 -22.98 10.97
C ILE A 177 -18.39 -22.58 9.55
N ASP A 178 -19.62 -22.13 9.33
CA ASP A 178 -20.12 -21.64 8.05
C ASP A 178 -20.75 -20.26 8.27
N SER A 179 -20.08 -19.20 7.80
CA SER A 179 -20.43 -17.80 8.04
C SER A 179 -20.68 -17.04 6.73
N GLU A 180 -21.80 -16.30 6.65
CA GLU A 180 -22.11 -15.41 5.51
C GLU A 180 -21.25 -14.11 5.55
N GLY A 181 -20.61 -13.82 6.68
CA GLY A 181 -19.69 -12.71 6.88
C GLY A 181 -18.25 -13.16 7.18
N THR A 182 -17.56 -12.40 8.02
CA THR A 182 -16.17 -12.66 8.41
C THR A 182 -16.10 -13.58 9.63
N VAL A 183 -15.09 -14.46 9.67
CA VAL A 183 -14.80 -15.33 10.81
C VAL A 183 -13.59 -14.79 11.58
N TRP A 184 -13.73 -14.54 12.88
CA TRP A 184 -12.62 -14.27 13.78
C TRP A 184 -12.43 -15.39 14.79
N ILE A 185 -11.24 -15.98 14.82
CA ILE A 185 -10.82 -16.95 15.84
C ILE A 185 -9.72 -16.30 16.67
N GLY A 186 -10.02 -15.90 17.91
CA GLY A 186 -9.06 -15.21 18.78
C GLY A 186 -7.82 -16.04 19.13
N ASP A 187 -6.87 -15.39 19.80
CA ASP A 187 -5.60 -16.01 20.22
C ASP A 187 -5.80 -17.38 20.90
N ASN A 188 -5.00 -18.37 20.52
CA ASN A 188 -5.09 -19.76 20.98
C ASN A 188 -6.45 -20.44 20.70
N GLY A 189 -7.28 -19.83 19.87
CA GLY A 189 -8.56 -20.36 19.43
C GLY A 189 -8.38 -21.58 18.53
N LYS A 190 -9.39 -22.45 18.50
CA LYS A 190 -9.33 -23.69 17.72
C LYS A 190 -10.59 -23.94 16.93
N ALA A 191 -10.45 -24.21 15.63
CA ALA A 191 -11.47 -24.87 14.84
C ALA A 191 -11.05 -26.33 14.65
N ASN A 192 -11.83 -27.27 15.16
CA ASN A 192 -11.49 -28.69 15.05
C ASN A 192 -12.10 -29.36 13.80
N ASP A 193 -12.88 -28.60 13.04
CA ASP A 193 -13.57 -28.98 11.81
C ASP A 193 -13.39 -27.84 10.79
N GLU A 194 -13.99 -27.97 9.61
CA GLU A 194 -13.94 -27.00 8.52
C GLU A 194 -14.35 -25.57 8.94
N VAL A 195 -13.68 -24.57 8.36
CA VAL A 195 -14.00 -23.14 8.51
C VAL A 195 -14.26 -22.54 7.14
N LYS A 196 -15.49 -22.07 6.92
CA LYS A 196 -15.92 -21.40 5.71
C LYS A 196 -16.46 -20.01 6.03
N ALA A 197 -15.95 -19.01 5.31
CA ALA A 197 -16.44 -17.63 5.37
C ALA A 197 -16.69 -17.11 3.95
N ASP A 198 -17.85 -16.48 3.72
CA ASP A 198 -18.07 -15.71 2.49
C ASP A 198 -17.23 -14.42 2.47
N GLY A 199 -16.86 -13.90 3.65
CA GLY A 199 -15.90 -12.82 3.85
C GLY A 199 -14.50 -13.33 4.19
N ASP A 200 -13.84 -12.64 5.13
CA ASP A 200 -12.47 -12.97 5.54
C ASP A 200 -12.43 -14.02 6.64
N VAL A 201 -11.27 -14.65 6.84
CA VAL A 201 -10.97 -15.45 8.02
C VAL A 201 -9.74 -14.88 8.72
N SER A 202 -9.91 -14.46 9.98
CA SER A 202 -8.83 -13.95 10.82
C SER A 202 -8.60 -14.85 12.02
N ILE A 203 -7.37 -15.34 12.20
CA ILE A 203 -7.01 -16.28 13.27
C ILE A 203 -5.88 -15.71 14.11
N GLY A 204 -6.05 -15.69 15.42
CA GLY A 204 -5.09 -15.09 16.35
C GLY A 204 -3.85 -15.92 16.61
N THR A 205 -2.97 -15.34 17.43
CA THR A 205 -1.68 -15.95 17.78
C THR A 205 -1.88 -17.31 18.45
N GLY A 206 -1.15 -18.33 17.99
CA GLY A 206 -1.25 -19.71 18.49
C GLY A 206 -2.56 -20.41 18.11
N GLY A 207 -3.32 -19.85 17.17
CA GLY A 207 -4.54 -20.47 16.64
C GLY A 207 -4.28 -21.82 15.97
N LYS A 208 -5.30 -22.67 15.93
CA LYS A 208 -5.20 -23.99 15.28
C LYS A 208 -6.46 -24.34 14.51
N THR A 209 -6.31 -24.69 13.24
CA THR A 209 -7.36 -25.34 12.45
C THR A 209 -6.96 -26.79 12.17
N ASN A 210 -7.90 -27.72 12.28
CA ASN A 210 -7.63 -29.13 12.05
C ASN A 210 -8.05 -29.62 10.67
N ASP A 211 -8.89 -28.85 9.98
CA ASP A 211 -9.39 -29.14 8.65
C ASP A 211 -9.25 -27.89 7.77
N GLU A 212 -9.82 -27.94 6.57
CA GLU A 212 -9.84 -26.87 5.57
C GLU A 212 -10.33 -25.52 6.14
N VAL A 213 -9.70 -24.45 5.65
CA VAL A 213 -10.11 -23.06 5.88
C VAL A 213 -10.33 -22.39 4.52
N GLU A 214 -11.57 -22.05 4.20
CA GLU A 214 -11.97 -21.35 2.97
C GLU A 214 -12.47 -19.93 3.30
N ALA A 215 -11.89 -18.93 2.64
CA ALA A 215 -12.32 -17.53 2.70
C ALA A 215 -12.73 -17.01 1.32
N GLY A 216 -13.91 -16.38 1.25
CA GLY A 216 -14.34 -15.63 0.08
C GLY A 216 -13.60 -14.31 -0.12
N GLY A 217 -12.97 -13.80 0.95
CA GLY A 217 -11.99 -12.70 0.95
C GLY A 217 -10.59 -13.21 1.32
N ASP A 218 -10.00 -12.64 2.37
CA ASP A 218 -8.61 -12.90 2.78
C ASP A 218 -8.52 -13.88 3.96
N ILE A 219 -7.37 -14.55 4.10
CA ILE A 219 -6.99 -15.27 5.33
C ILE A 219 -5.82 -14.56 6.00
N VAL A 220 -6.01 -14.12 7.25
CA VAL A 220 -4.95 -13.50 8.05
C VAL A 220 -4.74 -14.26 9.35
N THR A 221 -3.52 -14.75 9.60
CA THR A 221 -3.20 -15.49 10.82
C THR A 221 -2.10 -14.84 11.64
N GLY A 222 -2.20 -14.95 12.97
CA GLY A 222 -1.15 -14.50 13.88
C GLY A 222 0.05 -15.46 13.93
N ASP A 223 1.00 -15.12 14.80
CA ASP A 223 2.19 -15.94 15.06
C ASP A 223 1.82 -17.34 15.58
N ASP A 224 2.72 -18.30 15.38
CA ASP A 224 2.60 -19.68 15.86
C ASP A 224 1.32 -20.41 15.40
N TYR A 225 0.68 -19.93 14.33
CA TYR A 225 -0.50 -20.57 13.75
C TYR A 225 -0.18 -22.00 13.26
N THR A 226 -1.13 -22.93 13.43
CA THR A 226 -1.01 -24.29 12.88
C THR A 226 -2.26 -24.70 12.12
N ALA A 227 -2.14 -24.86 10.81
CA ALA A 227 -3.15 -25.46 9.94
C ALA A 227 -2.82 -26.94 9.70
N ASN A 228 -3.78 -27.84 9.93
CA ASN A 228 -3.62 -29.25 9.57
C ASN A 228 -4.32 -29.64 8.27
N GLY A 229 -5.24 -28.80 7.78
CA GLY A 229 -5.79 -28.89 6.42
C GLY A 229 -5.31 -27.72 5.56
N GLU A 230 -5.91 -27.63 4.38
CA GLU A 230 -5.67 -26.61 3.36
C GLU A 230 -6.10 -25.21 3.82
N LEU A 231 -5.42 -24.18 3.30
CA LEU A 231 -5.85 -22.79 3.38
C LEU A 231 -6.18 -22.30 1.97
N SER A 232 -7.43 -21.91 1.72
CA SER A 232 -7.88 -21.41 0.42
C SER A 232 -8.55 -20.05 0.56
N ALA A 233 -8.06 -19.05 -0.16
CA ALA A 233 -8.62 -17.69 -0.16
C ALA A 233 -8.82 -17.18 -1.58
N ARG A 234 -9.92 -16.47 -1.85
CA ARG A 234 -10.07 -15.77 -3.12
C ARG A 234 -9.23 -14.50 -3.19
N GLY A 235 -8.94 -13.89 -2.04
CA GLY A 235 -8.00 -12.79 -1.91
C GLY A 235 -6.63 -13.29 -1.48
N ASP A 236 -6.04 -12.61 -0.50
CA ASP A 236 -4.69 -12.82 -0.03
C ASP A 236 -4.63 -13.79 1.15
N ILE A 237 -3.50 -14.48 1.32
CA ILE A 237 -3.18 -15.26 2.52
C ILE A 237 -1.95 -14.70 3.19
N SER A 238 -2.10 -14.19 4.42
CA SER A 238 -1.00 -13.66 5.23
C SER A 238 -0.90 -14.40 6.56
N THR A 239 0.28 -14.93 6.87
CA THR A 239 0.53 -15.65 8.11
C THR A 239 1.66 -15.02 8.92
N GLY A 240 1.48 -14.98 10.24
CA GLY A 240 2.50 -14.54 11.18
C GLY A 240 3.72 -15.47 11.25
N THR A 241 4.64 -15.11 12.13
CA THR A 241 5.90 -15.85 12.31
C THR A 241 5.65 -17.28 12.81
N ASN A 242 6.53 -18.20 12.43
CA ASN A 242 6.51 -19.61 12.85
C ASN A 242 5.22 -20.37 12.50
N ALA A 243 4.43 -19.87 11.55
CA ALA A 243 3.24 -20.56 11.05
C ALA A 243 3.61 -21.95 10.49
N LYS A 244 2.76 -22.94 10.74
CA LYS A 244 2.94 -24.33 10.27
C LYS A 244 1.70 -24.79 9.54
N ILE A 245 1.83 -24.92 8.23
CA ILE A 245 0.76 -25.35 7.33
C ILE A 245 1.13 -26.73 6.84
N ASN A 246 0.30 -27.72 7.19
CA ASN A 246 0.64 -29.12 6.93
C ASN A 246 0.10 -29.63 5.59
N ASP A 247 -0.68 -28.82 4.89
CA ASP A 247 -1.27 -29.13 3.59
C ASP A 247 -1.00 -27.97 2.61
N GLU A 248 -1.81 -27.87 1.57
CA GLU A 248 -1.76 -26.87 0.50
C GLU A 248 -2.18 -25.46 0.96
N VAL A 249 -1.68 -24.45 0.25
CA VAL A 249 -2.06 -23.04 0.37
C VAL A 249 -2.41 -22.51 -1.01
N GLU A 250 -3.64 -22.07 -1.20
CA GLU A 250 -4.14 -21.50 -2.46
C GLU A 250 -4.69 -20.09 -2.24
N ALA A 251 -4.08 -19.08 -2.87
CA ALA A 251 -4.56 -17.71 -2.84
C ALA A 251 -4.88 -17.22 -4.25
N GLY A 252 -6.03 -16.56 -4.42
CA GLY A 252 -6.36 -15.83 -5.64
C GLY A 252 -5.52 -14.56 -5.81
N GLY A 253 -5.04 -13.98 -4.70
CA GLY A 253 -4.09 -12.88 -4.65
C GLY A 253 -2.69 -13.33 -4.19
N ASP A 254 -2.11 -12.59 -3.26
CA ASP A 254 -0.75 -12.78 -2.75
C ASP A 254 -0.70 -13.78 -1.59
N VAL A 255 0.45 -14.44 -1.43
CA VAL A 255 0.76 -15.25 -0.24
C VAL A 255 1.95 -14.65 0.50
N SER A 256 1.77 -14.32 1.78
CA SER A 256 2.83 -13.88 2.69
C SER A 256 2.98 -14.83 3.88
N ILE A 257 4.17 -15.40 4.04
CA ILE A 257 4.50 -16.30 5.16
C ILE A 257 5.60 -15.69 6.03
N GLY A 258 5.30 -15.42 7.29
CA GLY A 258 6.26 -14.83 8.22
C GLY A 258 7.48 -15.68 8.53
N ASP A 259 8.47 -15.06 9.20
CA ASP A 259 9.75 -15.67 9.58
C ASP A 259 9.59 -17.04 10.26
N GLY A 260 10.45 -17.99 9.89
CA GLY A 260 10.45 -19.35 10.44
C GLY A 260 9.22 -20.17 10.07
N GLY A 261 8.39 -19.69 9.15
CA GLY A 261 7.23 -20.39 8.64
C GLY A 261 7.59 -21.72 7.97
N LYS A 262 6.60 -22.62 7.90
CA LYS A 262 6.75 -23.93 7.27
C LYS A 262 5.49 -24.34 6.54
N THR A 263 5.62 -24.69 5.26
CA THR A 263 4.57 -25.35 4.48
C THR A 263 5.01 -26.77 4.11
N ASN A 264 4.09 -27.72 4.18
CA ASN A 264 4.36 -29.09 3.76
C ASN A 264 3.74 -29.43 2.41
N GLY A 265 2.62 -28.80 2.04
CA GLY A 265 2.04 -28.89 0.70
C GLY A 265 2.55 -27.80 -0.23
N GLU A 266 1.96 -27.76 -1.41
CA GLU A 266 2.15 -26.73 -2.44
C GLU A 266 1.65 -25.37 -1.95
N VAL A 267 2.29 -24.29 -2.41
CA VAL A 267 1.86 -22.91 -2.18
C VAL A 267 1.66 -22.25 -3.54
N THR A 268 0.42 -21.90 -3.84
CA THR A 268 0.04 -21.32 -5.12
C THR A 268 -0.61 -19.95 -4.91
N ALA A 269 -0.08 -18.94 -5.62
CA ALA A 269 -0.57 -17.57 -5.58
C ALA A 269 -0.97 -17.08 -6.99
N GLY A 270 -2.16 -16.51 -7.09
CA GLY A 270 -2.60 -15.76 -8.27
C GLY A 270 -1.83 -14.45 -8.46
N GLY A 271 -1.23 -13.92 -7.39
CA GLY A 271 -0.27 -12.82 -7.40
C GLY A 271 1.16 -13.30 -7.11
N SER A 272 1.79 -12.69 -6.11
CA SER A 272 3.16 -12.94 -5.67
C SER A 272 3.24 -13.80 -4.40
N ILE A 273 4.37 -14.48 -4.19
CA ILE A 273 4.70 -15.16 -2.92
C ILE A 273 5.84 -14.42 -2.23
N SER A 274 5.66 -14.06 -0.97
CA SER A 274 6.72 -13.51 -0.11
C SER A 274 6.89 -14.34 1.15
N THR A 275 8.13 -14.67 1.51
CA THR A 275 8.43 -15.47 2.70
C THR A 275 9.51 -14.80 3.55
N GLY A 276 9.34 -14.88 4.86
CA GLY A 276 10.29 -14.39 5.84
C GLY A 276 11.54 -15.25 5.96
N ASP A 277 12.46 -14.81 6.82
CA ASP A 277 13.73 -15.48 7.05
C ASP A 277 13.55 -16.87 7.68
N GLY A 278 14.38 -17.82 7.27
CA GLY A 278 14.38 -19.19 7.80
C GLY A 278 13.16 -20.01 7.43
N TYR A 279 12.41 -19.60 6.40
CA TYR A 279 11.27 -20.32 5.88
C TYR A 279 11.65 -21.72 5.37
N THR A 280 10.75 -22.69 5.53
CA THR A 280 10.93 -24.06 5.02
C THR A 280 9.71 -24.51 4.20
N ALA A 281 9.89 -24.67 2.89
CA ALA A 281 8.90 -25.31 2.02
C ALA A 281 9.30 -26.77 1.76
N ASN A 282 8.34 -27.69 1.90
CA ASN A 282 8.51 -29.08 1.47
C ASN A 282 7.76 -29.40 0.17
N GLY A 283 6.79 -28.58 -0.23
CA GLY A 283 6.15 -28.61 -1.54
C GLY A 283 6.62 -27.48 -2.44
N GLU A 284 6.06 -27.43 -3.64
CA GLU A 284 6.32 -26.45 -4.67
C GLU A 284 5.83 -25.05 -4.28
N LEU A 285 6.51 -24.01 -4.79
CA LEU A 285 6.06 -22.62 -4.73
C LEU A 285 5.75 -22.12 -6.15
N THR A 286 4.50 -21.73 -6.41
CA THR A 286 4.06 -21.27 -7.73
C THR A 286 3.37 -19.92 -7.63
N ALA A 287 3.91 -18.91 -8.31
CA ALA A 287 3.32 -17.56 -8.36
C ALA A 287 3.12 -17.10 -9.80
N SER A 288 2.01 -16.42 -10.06
CA SER A 288 1.78 -15.81 -11.38
C SER A 288 2.64 -14.57 -11.60
N GLU A 289 3.04 -13.90 -10.52
CA GLU A 289 3.94 -12.74 -10.51
C GLU A 289 5.28 -13.14 -9.90
N ASP A 290 5.72 -12.47 -8.82
CA ASP A 290 7.07 -12.60 -8.29
C ASP A 290 7.13 -13.59 -7.10
N ILE A 291 8.31 -14.17 -6.86
CA ILE A 291 8.58 -14.95 -5.64
C ILE A 291 9.77 -14.35 -4.89
N THR A 292 9.56 -13.99 -3.62
CA THR A 292 10.61 -13.58 -2.69
C THR A 292 10.78 -14.59 -1.57
N VAL A 293 11.97 -15.18 -1.51
CA VAL A 293 12.37 -16.13 -0.47
C VAL A 293 13.31 -15.47 0.53
N GLY A 294 12.93 -15.44 1.81
CA GLY A 294 13.76 -14.87 2.88
C GLY A 294 15.12 -15.57 3.05
N SER A 295 16.01 -14.96 3.83
CA SER A 295 17.37 -15.47 4.06
C SER A 295 17.38 -16.75 4.90
N GLY A 296 18.35 -17.62 4.65
CA GLY A 296 18.54 -18.86 5.41
C GLY A 296 17.42 -19.89 5.21
N SER A 297 16.60 -19.71 4.18
CA SER A 297 15.45 -20.55 3.87
C SER A 297 15.85 -21.87 3.21
N LYS A 298 14.94 -22.85 3.27
CA LYS A 298 15.12 -24.18 2.68
C LYS A 298 13.91 -24.56 1.87
N ILE A 299 14.09 -24.64 0.56
CA ILE A 299 13.03 -25.04 -0.37
C ILE A 299 13.40 -26.42 -0.90
N GLN A 300 12.56 -27.43 -0.65
CA GLN A 300 12.85 -28.81 -1.03
C GLN A 300 12.42 -29.17 -2.44
N ASP A 301 11.40 -28.48 -2.94
CA ASP A 301 10.78 -28.74 -4.24
C ASP A 301 10.94 -27.52 -5.17
N GLU A 302 10.22 -27.53 -6.28
CA GLU A 302 10.28 -26.50 -7.32
C GLU A 302 9.86 -25.09 -6.86
N ILE A 303 10.45 -24.08 -7.49
CA ILE A 303 10.03 -22.68 -7.43
C ILE A 303 9.75 -22.21 -8.86
N SER A 304 8.50 -21.82 -9.14
CA SER A 304 8.07 -21.33 -10.45
C SER A 304 7.39 -19.97 -10.33
N ALA A 305 7.94 -18.95 -10.98
CA ALA A 305 7.38 -17.60 -10.98
C ALA A 305 7.17 -17.10 -12.42
N GLY A 306 6.02 -16.49 -12.69
CA GLY A 306 5.77 -15.79 -13.94
C GLY A 306 6.63 -14.53 -14.11
N GLY A 307 7.07 -13.93 -13.00
CA GLY A 307 7.93 -12.75 -12.92
C GLY A 307 9.31 -13.04 -12.35
N ASP A 308 9.76 -12.14 -11.48
CA ASP A 308 11.11 -12.16 -10.90
C ASP A 308 11.18 -13.09 -9.67
N ILE A 309 12.35 -13.71 -9.46
CA ILE A 309 12.62 -14.51 -8.25
C ILE A 309 13.75 -13.89 -7.44
N HIS A 310 13.49 -13.59 -6.17
CA HIS A 310 14.48 -13.12 -5.20
C HIS A 310 14.77 -14.21 -4.17
N ILE A 311 16.04 -14.64 -4.07
CA ILE A 311 16.49 -15.63 -3.10
C ILE A 311 17.42 -14.98 -2.08
N GLY A 312 16.97 -14.94 -0.83
CA GLY A 312 17.71 -14.41 0.30
C GLY A 312 19.02 -15.15 0.59
N SER A 313 19.93 -14.46 1.26
CA SER A 313 21.27 -14.96 1.55
C SER A 313 21.27 -16.26 2.38
N GLY A 314 22.23 -17.15 2.12
CA GLY A 314 22.41 -18.39 2.87
C GLY A 314 21.32 -19.44 2.67
N SER A 315 20.40 -19.23 1.74
CA SER A 315 19.32 -20.15 1.42
C SER A 315 19.81 -21.38 0.65
N LYS A 316 19.03 -22.46 0.75
CA LYS A 316 19.28 -23.73 0.06
C LYS A 316 18.04 -24.16 -0.70
N ILE A 317 18.18 -24.25 -2.02
CA ILE A 317 17.12 -24.67 -2.94
C ILE A 317 17.51 -26.06 -3.46
N ASP A 318 16.65 -27.04 -3.21
CA ASP A 318 16.87 -28.43 -3.59
C ASP A 318 16.12 -28.84 -4.85
N GLY A 319 15.00 -28.18 -5.20
CA GLY A 319 14.28 -28.36 -6.46
C GLY A 319 14.70 -27.38 -7.55
N GLU A 320 14.04 -27.49 -8.69
CA GLU A 320 14.23 -26.64 -9.87
C GLU A 320 13.77 -25.20 -9.58
N LEU A 321 14.40 -24.21 -10.24
CA LEU A 321 13.95 -22.82 -10.22
C LEU A 321 13.67 -22.36 -11.65
N ASP A 322 12.45 -21.92 -11.92
CA ASP A 322 12.03 -21.32 -13.19
C ASP A 322 11.47 -19.90 -12.97
N ALA A 323 12.11 -18.90 -13.56
CA ALA A 323 11.68 -17.51 -13.54
C ALA A 323 11.37 -16.99 -14.96
N GLY A 324 10.16 -16.49 -15.15
CA GLY A 324 9.78 -15.72 -16.34
C GLY A 324 10.47 -14.36 -16.44
N GLY A 325 11.07 -13.88 -15.35
CA GLY A 325 11.77 -12.60 -15.24
C GLY A 325 13.26 -12.72 -14.88
N ASP A 326 13.73 -11.75 -14.10
CA ASP A 326 15.07 -11.70 -13.54
C ASP A 326 15.17 -12.57 -12.26
N VAL A 327 16.38 -13.03 -11.93
CA VAL A 327 16.64 -13.76 -10.69
C VAL A 327 17.71 -13.04 -9.88
N TYR A 328 17.40 -12.72 -8.63
CA TYR A 328 18.29 -12.04 -7.70
C TYR A 328 18.71 -13.01 -6.60
N VAL A 329 20.00 -13.34 -6.55
CA VAL A 329 20.53 -14.35 -5.63
C VAL A 329 21.45 -13.68 -4.60
N GLY A 330 21.07 -13.75 -3.33
CA GLY A 330 21.89 -13.29 -2.22
C GLY A 330 23.16 -14.12 -2.00
N ASP A 331 24.00 -13.65 -1.08
CA ASP A 331 25.27 -14.32 -0.78
C ASP A 331 25.08 -15.74 -0.23
N SER A 332 26.02 -16.64 -0.53
CA SER A 332 26.12 -17.99 0.04
C SER A 332 24.93 -18.92 -0.23
N VAL A 333 24.14 -18.63 -1.27
CA VAL A 333 23.02 -19.49 -1.69
C VAL A 333 23.54 -20.75 -2.39
N THR A 334 22.85 -21.88 -2.19
CA THR A 334 23.14 -23.14 -2.89
C THR A 334 21.90 -23.67 -3.60
N PHE A 335 21.97 -23.81 -4.92
CA PHE A 335 21.01 -24.51 -5.76
C PHE A 335 21.52 -25.92 -6.03
N ASN A 336 20.70 -26.93 -5.75
CA ASN A 336 21.06 -28.33 -5.95
C ASN A 336 20.44 -28.95 -7.21
N ASP A 337 19.53 -28.23 -7.86
CA ASP A 337 18.94 -28.59 -9.15
C ASP A 337 19.10 -27.43 -10.15
N ASP A 338 18.42 -27.59 -11.29
CA ASP A 338 18.47 -26.68 -12.43
C ASP A 338 17.90 -25.28 -12.09
N VAL A 339 18.51 -24.26 -12.69
CA VAL A 339 18.10 -22.86 -12.57
C VAL A 339 17.90 -22.28 -13.97
N THR A 340 16.68 -21.85 -14.25
CA THR A 340 16.28 -21.21 -15.51
C THR A 340 15.72 -19.82 -15.23
N ALA A 341 16.21 -18.84 -15.98
CA ALA A 341 15.67 -17.48 -16.00
C ALA A 341 15.55 -16.98 -17.44
N GLU A 342 14.38 -16.47 -17.82
CA GLU A 342 14.24 -15.79 -19.12
C GLU A 342 15.04 -14.46 -19.14
N GLY A 343 15.15 -13.80 -17.98
CA GLY A 343 15.83 -12.52 -17.79
C GLY A 343 17.31 -12.64 -17.39
N THR A 344 17.73 -11.72 -16.54
CA THR A 344 19.09 -11.58 -16.00
C THR A 344 19.18 -12.23 -14.63
N VAL A 345 20.24 -12.99 -14.40
CA VAL A 345 20.57 -13.51 -13.08
C VAL A 345 21.64 -12.63 -12.44
N TYR A 346 21.30 -11.98 -11.33
CA TYR A 346 22.21 -11.23 -10.47
C TYR A 346 22.69 -12.13 -9.34
N VAL A 347 23.99 -12.38 -9.27
CA VAL A 347 24.58 -13.37 -8.37
C VAL A 347 25.46 -12.68 -7.33
N GLY A 348 25.12 -12.88 -6.06
CA GLY A 348 25.93 -12.48 -4.91
C GLY A 348 27.16 -13.37 -4.68
N CYS A 349 27.86 -13.16 -3.58
CA CYS A 349 29.12 -13.83 -3.30
C CYS A 349 28.91 -15.27 -2.84
N ASP A 350 29.85 -16.17 -3.17
CA ASP A 350 29.86 -17.57 -2.68
C ASP A 350 28.62 -18.41 -3.04
N VAL A 351 27.91 -18.06 -4.11
CA VAL A 351 26.78 -18.84 -4.65
C VAL A 351 27.26 -20.13 -5.33
N ARG A 352 26.49 -21.21 -5.18
CA ARG A 352 26.76 -22.51 -5.84
C ARG A 352 25.56 -22.97 -6.64
N PHE A 353 25.77 -23.25 -7.92
CA PHE A 353 24.84 -23.95 -8.80
C PHE A 353 25.37 -25.36 -9.05
N ASN A 354 24.67 -26.39 -8.55
CA ASN A 354 25.08 -27.78 -8.73
C ASN A 354 24.35 -28.49 -9.88
N GLY A 355 23.22 -27.93 -10.35
CA GLY A 355 22.50 -28.36 -11.55
C GLY A 355 22.92 -27.59 -12.81
N ASP A 356 22.14 -27.75 -13.87
CA ASP A 356 22.26 -26.96 -15.09
C ASP A 356 21.79 -25.51 -14.83
N PHE A 357 22.39 -24.56 -15.55
CA PHE A 357 22.12 -23.14 -15.36
C PHE A 357 21.91 -22.47 -16.70
N ALA A 358 20.74 -21.86 -16.89
CA ALA A 358 20.34 -21.16 -18.10
C ALA A 358 19.77 -19.77 -17.75
N ALA A 359 20.32 -18.74 -18.38
CA ALA A 359 19.89 -17.35 -18.18
C ALA A 359 20.02 -16.55 -19.47
N GLY A 360 19.17 -15.53 -19.64
CA GLY A 360 19.31 -14.54 -20.71
C GLY A 360 20.60 -13.73 -20.59
N SER A 361 20.94 -13.31 -19.37
CA SER A 361 22.24 -12.74 -19.04
C SER A 361 22.65 -12.99 -17.58
N VAL A 362 23.91 -12.78 -17.23
CA VAL A 362 24.42 -12.99 -15.87
C VAL A 362 25.26 -11.80 -15.44
N VAL A 363 24.97 -11.27 -14.25
CA VAL A 363 25.75 -10.23 -13.57
C VAL A 363 26.28 -10.82 -12.26
N ASP A 364 27.60 -10.91 -12.15
CA ASP A 364 28.29 -11.27 -10.91
C ASP A 364 28.59 -9.97 -10.15
N GLU A 365 28.04 -9.83 -8.94
CA GLU A 365 28.24 -8.65 -8.09
C GLU A 365 29.46 -8.76 -7.18
N CYS A 366 30.25 -9.81 -7.35
CA CYS A 366 31.54 -10.07 -6.73
C CYS A 366 32.70 -10.03 -7.76
#